data_AF-A0A5F2C3E7-F1
#
_entry.id   AF-A0A5F2C3E7-F1
#
_cell.length_a   1.000
_cell.length_b   1.000
_cell.length_c   1.000
_cell.angle_alpha   90.00
_cell.angle_beta   90.00
_cell.angle_gamma   90.00
#
_symmetry.space_group_name_H-M   'P 1'
#
loop_
_entity.id
_entity.type
_entity.pdbx_description
1 polymer ?
#
loop_
_entity_poly.entity_id
_entity_poly.type
_entity_poly.pdbx_seq_one_letter_code
_entity_poly.pdbx_strand_id
1 'polypeptide(L)'
;MKEVTLLPGEEKVFELEADFWNRGNNPIQRVFGNIIRIIAKIFGTRVHGKLIITNLRALEVKETIELYCFPTSREVKLLTKNSIKEVGYEMKKVCLVFCPTYSLYYEGHTNSTSIAVENGSDEQMIDLLTKFYNVIK
;
A
#
# COMPACT_ATOMS: atom_id res chain seq x y z
N MET A 1 -11.33 8.89 -5.44
CA MET A 1 -11.33 7.43 -5.66
C MET A 1 -12.70 6.82 -5.39
N LYS A 2 -13.27 6.15 -6.40
CA LYS A 2 -14.55 5.44 -6.30
C LYS A 2 -14.40 4.18 -5.45
N GLU A 3 -15.38 3.87 -4.60
CA GLU A 3 -15.37 2.66 -3.78
C GLU A 3 -15.36 1.38 -4.63
N VAL A 4 -14.85 0.29 -4.05
CA VAL A 4 -14.82 -1.03 -4.69
C VAL A 4 -16.14 -1.75 -4.42
N THR A 5 -16.71 -2.36 -5.45
CA THR A 5 -17.92 -3.19 -5.33
C THR A 5 -17.56 -4.53 -4.69
N LEU A 6 -18.19 -4.82 -3.55
CA LEU A 6 -18.04 -6.07 -2.82
C LEU A 6 -18.92 -7.17 -3.43
N LEU A 7 -18.47 -8.42 -3.35
CA LEU A 7 -19.26 -9.60 -3.71
C LEU A 7 -20.35 -9.87 -2.66
N PRO A 8 -21.40 -10.65 -2.99
CA PRO A 8 -22.39 -11.06 -2.00
C PRO A 8 -21.73 -11.81 -0.84
N GLY A 9 -21.93 -11.32 0.39
CA GLY A 9 -21.32 -11.88 1.61
C GLY A 9 -19.86 -11.47 1.84
N GLU A 10 -19.29 -10.61 0.99
CA GLU A 10 -17.97 -10.01 1.19
C GLU A 10 -18.11 -8.77 2.09
N GLU A 11 -17.36 -8.76 3.19
CA GLU A 11 -17.33 -7.66 4.15
C GLU A 11 -15.92 -7.08 4.24
N LYS A 12 -15.86 -5.74 4.30
CA LYS A 12 -14.59 -5.04 4.47
C LYS A 12 -14.10 -5.21 5.90
N VAL A 13 -12.94 -5.84 6.05
CA VAL A 13 -12.29 -6.08 7.35
C VAL A 13 -11.43 -4.89 7.73
N PHE A 14 -10.69 -4.32 6.76
CA PHE A 14 -9.98 -3.06 6.95
C PHE A 14 -9.61 -2.38 5.61
N GLU A 15 -9.26 -1.10 5.69
CA GLU A 15 -8.76 -0.29 4.59
C GLU A 15 -7.59 0.56 5.07
N LEU A 16 -6.50 0.56 4.30
CA LEU A 16 -5.34 1.43 4.52
C LEU A 16 -5.10 2.26 3.27
N GLU A 17 -4.99 3.58 3.43
CA GLU A 17 -4.57 4.47 2.37
C GLU A 17 -3.05 4.45 2.24
N ALA A 18 -2.54 4.39 1.01
CA ALA A 18 -1.11 4.42 0.74
C ALA A 18 -0.76 5.25 -0.49
N ASP A 19 0.45 5.79 -0.50
CA ASP A 19 1.04 6.42 -1.68
C ASP A 19 1.83 5.35 -2.46
N PHE A 20 1.20 4.75 -3.47
CA PHE A 20 1.70 3.58 -4.21
C PHE A 20 2.72 3.95 -5.30
N TRP A 21 3.78 4.67 -4.92
CA TRP A 21 4.93 4.81 -5.81
C TRP A 21 5.63 3.46 -5.91
N ASN A 22 5.69 2.89 -7.12
CA ASN A 22 6.44 1.68 -7.40
C ASN A 22 7.90 1.89 -6.99
N ARG A 23 8.29 1.29 -5.86
CA ARG A 23 9.68 1.17 -5.44
C ARG A 23 10.08 -0.24 -5.82
N GLY A 24 10.87 -0.35 -6.88
CA GLY A 24 11.41 -1.66 -7.25
C GLY A 24 12.21 -2.27 -6.10
N ASN A 25 12.38 -3.60 -6.13
CA ASN A 25 12.98 -4.31 -5.00
C ASN A 25 14.49 -4.09 -4.87
N ASN A 26 15.16 -3.55 -5.90
CA ASN A 26 16.59 -3.28 -5.87
C ASN A 26 16.94 -1.80 -5.53
N PRO A 27 18.13 -1.53 -4.95
CA PRO A 27 18.50 -0.18 -4.51
C PRO A 27 18.48 0.88 -5.62
N ILE A 28 18.87 0.50 -6.84
CA ILE A 28 18.92 1.40 -7.99
C ILE A 28 17.51 1.85 -8.39
N GLN A 29 16.57 0.90 -8.53
CA GLN A 29 15.17 1.18 -8.81
C GLN A 29 14.51 2.02 -7.72
N ARG A 30 14.89 1.85 -6.45
CA ARG A 30 14.40 2.69 -5.34
C ARG A 30 14.85 4.15 -5.51
N VAL A 31 16.11 4.39 -5.86
CA VAL A 31 16.64 5.75 -6.08
C VAL A 31 15.96 6.41 -7.28
N PHE A 32 15.91 5.72 -8.43
CA PHE A 32 15.22 6.25 -9.61
C PHE A 32 13.73 6.49 -9.36
N GLY A 33 13.05 5.59 -8.65
CA GLY A 33 11.65 5.75 -8.27
C GLY A 33 11.41 6.99 -7.41
N ASN A 34 12.32 7.32 -6.49
CA ASN A 34 12.25 8.54 -5.69
C ASN A 34 12.46 9.81 -6.53
N ILE A 35 13.40 9.80 -7.48
CA ILE A 35 13.63 10.93 -8.39
C ILE A 35 12.39 11.17 -9.25
N ILE A 36 11.86 10.12 -9.88
CA ILE A 36 10.65 10.18 -10.69
C ILE A 36 9.48 10.71 -9.86
N ARG A 37 9.34 10.27 -8.61
CA ARG A 37 8.30 10.79 -7.69
C ARG A 37 8.41 12.29 -7.45
N ILE A 38 9.61 12.81 -7.27
CA ILE A 38 9.83 14.25 -7.06
C ILE A 38 9.44 15.02 -8.33
N ILE A 39 9.92 14.58 -9.49
CA ILE A 39 9.60 15.19 -10.79
C ILE A 39 8.09 15.14 -11.04
N ALA A 40 7.46 13.99 -10.83
CA ALA A 40 6.03 13.79 -11.01
C ALA A 40 5.21 14.71 -10.11
N LYS A 41 5.62 14.93 -8.85
CA LYS A 41 4.97 15.91 -7.97
C LYS A 41 5.02 17.34 -8.53
N ILE A 42 6.11 17.71 -9.21
CA ILE A 42 6.24 19.02 -9.87
C ILE A 42 5.26 19.13 -11.05
N PHE A 43 5.05 18.05 -11.81
CA PHE A 43 4.06 18.01 -12.89
C PHE A 43 2.63 17.71 -12.40
N GLY A 44 2.37 17.79 -11.10
CA GLY A 44 1.04 17.54 -10.52
C GLY A 44 0.58 16.08 -10.62
N THR A 45 1.48 15.15 -10.88
CA THR A 45 1.18 13.72 -10.94
C THR A 45 1.29 13.09 -9.55
N ARG A 46 0.24 12.42 -9.10
CA ARG A 46 0.14 11.74 -7.81
C ARG A 46 -0.48 10.36 -8.01
N VAL A 47 0.06 9.36 -7.33
CA VAL A 47 -0.48 7.98 -7.36
C VAL A 47 -1.06 7.68 -5.98
N HIS A 48 -2.35 7.90 -5.82
CA HIS A 48 -3.04 7.58 -4.59
C HIS A 48 -3.53 6.14 -4.66
N GLY A 49 -3.40 5.37 -3.59
CA GLY A 49 -4.01 4.05 -3.60
C GLY A 49 -4.45 3.60 -2.23
N LYS A 50 -5.15 2.47 -2.24
CA LYS A 50 -5.77 1.86 -1.08
C LYS A 50 -5.51 0.37 -1.09
N LEU A 51 -5.07 -0.15 0.05
CA LEU A 51 -5.12 -1.57 0.34
C LEU A 51 -6.43 -1.84 1.07
N ILE A 52 -7.29 -2.64 0.45
CA ILE A 52 -8.59 -3.04 1.00
C ILE A 52 -8.51 -4.53 1.29
N ILE A 53 -8.64 -4.90 2.55
CA ILE A 53 -8.73 -6.30 2.95
C ILE A 53 -10.16 -6.60 3.35
N THR A 54 -10.70 -7.65 2.76
CA THR A 54 -12.03 -8.17 3.06
C THR A 54 -11.92 -9.53 3.75
N ASN A 55 -13.05 -10.09 4.15
CA ASN A 55 -13.12 -11.46 4.68
C ASN A 55 -12.75 -12.52 3.63
N LEU A 56 -12.76 -12.19 2.33
CA LEU A 56 -12.51 -13.15 1.23
C LEU A 56 -11.23 -12.90 0.44
N ARG A 57 -10.80 -11.64 0.29
CA ARG A 57 -9.70 -11.25 -0.59
C ARG A 57 -9.04 -9.93 -0.23
N ALA A 58 -7.79 -9.79 -0.67
CA ALA A 58 -6.99 -8.59 -0.55
C ALA A 58 -6.94 -7.86 -1.90
N LEU A 59 -7.26 -6.56 -1.89
CA LEU A 59 -7.34 -5.73 -3.09
C LEU A 59 -6.43 -4.51 -2.96
N GLU A 60 -5.68 -4.25 -4.02
CA GLU A 60 -4.87 -3.05 -4.18
C GLU A 60 -5.54 -2.16 -5.23
N VAL A 61 -5.98 -0.97 -4.83
CA VAL A 61 -6.56 0.01 -5.73
C VAL A 61 -5.58 1.15 -5.90
N LYS A 62 -5.28 1.53 -7.14
CA LYS A 62 -4.48 2.71 -7.46
C LYS A 62 -5.28 3.64 -8.35
N GLU A 63 -5.15 4.92 -8.08
CA GLU A 63 -5.69 6.02 -8.86
C GLU A 63 -4.53 6.98 -9.16
N THR A 64 -4.22 7.13 -10.43
CA THR A 64 -3.25 8.11 -10.91
C THR A 64 -4.00 9.39 -11.23
N ILE A 65 -3.59 10.47 -10.58
CA ILE A 65 -4.05 11.82 -10.84
C ILE A 65 -2.92 12.56 -11.53
N GLU A 66 -3.14 13.08 -12.72
CA GLU A 66 -2.19 13.93 -13.45
C GLU A 66 -2.69 15.37 -13.48
N LEU A 67 -1.77 16.30 -13.78
CA LEU A 67 -2.06 17.74 -13.87
C LEU A 67 -2.85 18.24 -12.65
N TYR A 68 -2.50 17.73 -11.46
CA TYR A 68 -3.05 18.04 -10.15
C TYR A 68 -4.50 17.58 -9.87
N CYS A 69 -5.35 17.44 -10.88
CA CYS A 69 -6.78 17.17 -10.65
C CYS A 69 -7.42 16.13 -11.58
N PHE A 70 -6.75 15.69 -12.64
CA PHE A 70 -7.37 14.79 -13.61
C PHE A 70 -7.07 13.33 -13.27
N PRO A 71 -8.06 12.50 -12.89
CA PRO A 71 -7.85 11.08 -12.74
C PRO A 71 -7.64 10.46 -14.13
N THR A 72 -6.41 10.05 -14.44
CA THR A 72 -6.04 9.52 -15.76
C THR A 72 -6.05 8.01 -15.82
N SER A 73 -5.79 7.33 -14.70
CA SER A 73 -5.74 5.87 -14.64
C SER A 73 -6.27 5.34 -13.32
N ARG A 74 -6.90 4.17 -13.39
CA ARG A 74 -7.32 3.38 -12.23
C ARG A 74 -6.93 1.93 -12.42
N GLU A 75 -6.20 1.38 -11.46
CA GLU A 75 -5.81 -0.02 -11.43
C GLU A 75 -6.45 -0.68 -10.20
N VAL A 76 -7.02 -1.88 -10.38
CA VAL A 76 -7.50 -2.71 -9.29
C VAL A 76 -6.83 -4.06 -9.40
N LYS A 77 -6.06 -4.43 -8.40
CA LYS A 77 -5.30 -5.68 -8.32
C LYS A 77 -5.86 -6.57 -7.23
N LEU A 78 -6.09 -7.83 -7.58
CA LEU A 78 -6.32 -8.89 -6.61
C LEU A 78 -4.98 -9.45 -6.16
N LEU A 79 -4.70 -9.36 -4.87
CA LEU A 79 -3.50 -9.96 -4.29
C LEU A 79 -3.78 -11.44 -4.02
N THR A 80 -3.10 -12.30 -4.78
CA THR A 80 -3.24 -13.76 -4.64
C THR A 80 -2.15 -14.30 -3.73
N LYS A 81 -2.43 -15.41 -3.05
CA LYS A 81 -1.45 -16.13 -2.22
C LYS A 81 -0.12 -16.37 -2.94
N ASN A 82 -0.19 -16.89 -4.17
CA ASN A 82 1.00 -17.22 -4.95
C ASN A 82 1.80 -15.99 -5.41
N SER A 83 1.20 -14.80 -5.38
CA SER A 83 1.86 -13.57 -5.80
C SER A 83 2.61 -12.87 -4.66
N ILE A 84 2.29 -13.19 -3.40
CA ILE A 84 2.90 -12.62 -2.20
C ILE A 84 3.91 -13.61 -1.63
N LYS A 85 5.17 -13.17 -1.52
CA LYS A 85 6.26 -13.91 -0.90
C LYS A 85 6.29 -13.71 0.61
N GLU A 86 6.12 -12.47 1.05
CA GLU A 86 6.14 -12.10 2.46
C GLU A 86 5.19 -10.95 2.72
N VAL A 87 4.64 -10.93 3.94
CA VAL A 87 3.90 -9.80 4.50
C VAL A 87 4.40 -9.58 5.91
N GLY A 88 4.59 -8.33 6.30
CA GLY A 88 5.15 -7.97 7.59
C GLY A 88 4.87 -6.52 7.93
N TYR A 89 5.37 -6.08 9.08
CA TYR A 89 5.39 -4.67 9.42
C TYR A 89 6.77 -4.25 9.91
N GLU A 90 7.10 -2.98 9.71
CA GLU A 90 8.32 -2.36 10.22
C GLU A 90 7.94 -1.21 11.14
N MET A 91 8.71 -1.03 12.21
CA MET A 91 8.67 0.15 13.06
C MET A 91 10.00 0.88 12.92
N LYS A 92 9.95 2.15 12.50
CA LYS A 92 11.12 3.02 12.38
C LYS A 92 10.99 4.18 13.34
N LYS A 93 12.04 4.42 14.12
CA LYS A 93 12.19 5.63 14.94
C LYS A 93 13.16 6.56 14.23
N VAL A 94 12.71 7.77 13.92
CA VAL A 94 13.59 8.81 13.35
C VAL A 94 14.09 9.67 14.51
N CYS A 95 15.41 9.83 14.61
CA CYS A 95 16.02 10.69 15.62
C CYS A 95 15.55 12.15 15.40
N LEU A 96 15.20 12.87 16.49
CA LEU A 96 14.57 14.21 16.58
C LEU A 96 13.04 14.25 16.72
N VAL A 97 12.30 13.29 16.17
CA VAL A 97 10.84 13.19 16.34
C VAL A 97 10.57 11.80 16.90
N PHE A 98 10.56 11.67 18.23
CA PHE A 98 10.41 10.41 18.98
C PHE A 98 9.10 9.63 18.72
N CYS A 99 8.35 9.97 17.67
CA CYS A 99 7.17 9.26 17.23
C CYS A 99 7.58 8.04 16.37
N PRO A 100 7.33 6.80 16.83
CA PRO A 100 7.55 5.63 16.00
C PRO A 100 6.62 5.70 14.78
N THR A 101 7.18 5.48 13.59
CA THR A 101 6.41 5.32 12.37
C THR A 101 6.28 3.84 12.08
N TYR A 102 5.05 3.35 12.04
CA TYR A 102 4.76 1.98 11.64
C TYR A 102 4.43 1.92 10.16
N SER A 103 4.91 0.88 9.49
CA SER A 103 4.54 0.61 8.11
C SER A 103 4.27 -0.86 7.89
N LEU A 104 3.10 -1.18 7.33
CA LEU A 104 2.79 -2.51 6.82
C LEU A 104 3.47 -2.67 5.46
N TYR A 105 4.08 -3.81 5.20
CA TYR A 105 4.67 -4.10 3.89
C TYR A 105 4.29 -5.51 3.43
N TYR A 106 4.25 -5.68 2.11
CA TYR A 106 4.23 -6.99 1.48
C TYR A 106 5.11 -6.98 0.25
N GLU A 107 5.83 -8.08 0.05
CA GLU A 107 6.65 -8.27 -1.13
C GLU A 107 6.02 -9.31 -2.04
N GLY A 108 5.82 -8.91 -3.29
CA GLY A 108 5.52 -9.83 -4.37
C GLY A 108 6.78 -10.25 -5.11
N HIS A 109 6.58 -10.98 -6.21
CA HIS A 109 7.71 -11.44 -7.03
C HIS A 109 8.50 -10.30 -7.69
N THR A 110 7.79 -9.25 -8.10
CA THR A 110 8.34 -8.17 -8.91
C THR A 110 8.34 -6.81 -8.19
N ASN A 111 7.51 -6.64 -7.17
CA ASN A 111 7.27 -5.36 -6.51
C ASN A 111 7.23 -5.53 -4.99
N SER A 112 7.56 -4.48 -4.27
CA SER A 112 7.39 -4.37 -2.82
C SER A 112 6.53 -3.14 -2.55
N THR A 113 5.51 -3.32 -1.72
CA THR A 113 4.62 -2.24 -1.29
C THR A 113 4.84 -2.03 0.19
N SER A 114 5.01 -0.77 0.59
CA SER A 114 5.07 -0.37 2.00
C SER A 114 4.10 0.79 2.23
N ILE A 115 3.26 0.64 3.24
CA ILE A 115 2.16 1.52 3.59
C ILE A 115 2.39 2.02 5.00
N ALA A 116 2.55 3.33 5.18
CA ALA A 116 2.63 3.92 6.51
C ALA A 116 1.26 3.85 7.19
N VAL A 117 1.25 3.44 8.45
CA VAL A 117 0.02 3.37 9.26
C VAL A 117 0.05 4.52 10.25
N GLU A 118 -0.93 5.41 10.15
CA GLU A 118 -1.07 6.55 11.06
C GLU A 118 -1.41 6.07 12.48
N ASN A 119 -0.70 6.60 13.47
CA ASN A 119 -0.89 6.26 14.89
C ASN A 119 -0.83 4.76 15.22
N GLY A 120 -0.07 3.98 14.45
CA GLY A 120 0.08 2.55 14.68
C GLY A 120 0.66 2.22 16.06
N SER A 121 0.21 1.10 16.63
CA SER A 121 0.83 0.42 17.77
C SER A 121 1.19 -1.02 17.38
N ASP A 122 2.10 -1.67 18.10
CA ASP A 122 2.45 -3.07 17.82
C ASP A 122 1.22 -4.00 17.84
N GLU A 123 0.29 -3.78 18.76
CA GLU A 123 -0.97 -4.54 18.86
C GLU A 123 -1.84 -4.36 17.59
N GLN A 124 -1.98 -3.12 17.12
CA GLN A 124 -2.73 -2.83 15.89
C GLN A 124 -2.04 -3.42 14.67
N MET A 125 -0.71 -3.34 14.60
CA MET A 125 0.04 -3.87 13.47
C MET A 125 -0.01 -5.39 13.41
N ILE A 126 0.02 -6.08 14.56
CA ILE A 126 -0.16 -7.53 14.63
C ILE A 126 -1.58 -7.94 14.20
N ASP A 127 -2.61 -7.20 14.63
CA ASP A 127 -3.99 -7.43 14.19
C ASP A 127 -4.14 -7.23 12.67
N LEU A 128 -3.59 -6.14 12.12
CA LEU A 128 -3.57 -5.88 10.68
C LEU A 128 -2.83 -6.97 9.90
N LEU A 129 -1.67 -7.39 10.40
CA LEU A 129 -0.89 -8.48 9.82
C LEU A 129 -1.68 -9.78 9.79
N THR A 130 -2.36 -10.11 10.90
CA THR A 130 -3.16 -11.32 11.04
C THR A 130 -4.36 -11.31 10.09
N LYS A 131 -5.05 -10.16 9.99
CA LYS A 131 -6.17 -9.96 9.06
C LYS A 131 -5.72 -10.12 7.61
N PHE A 132 -4.58 -9.55 7.23
CA PHE A 132 -4.03 -9.75 5.90
C PHE A 132 -3.68 -11.23 5.69
N TYR A 133 -2.89 -11.83 6.59
CA TYR A 133 -2.45 -13.21 6.49
C TYR A 133 -3.62 -14.20 6.32
N ASN A 134 -4.71 -14.02 7.06
CA ASN A 134 -5.88 -14.90 6.98
C ASN A 134 -6.53 -14.97 5.60
N VAL A 135 -6.33 -13.93 4.79
CA VAL A 135 -6.92 -13.79 3.46
C VAL A 135 -5.99 -14.31 2.36
N ILE A 136 -4.69 -14.39 2.65
CA ILE A 136 -3.67 -14.86 1.71
C ILE A 136 -3.07 -16.23 2.08
N LYS A 137 -3.52 -16.85 3.18
CA LYS A 137 -3.05 -18.17 3.63
C LYS A 137 -3.49 -19.31 2.73
#